data_AF-A0A832HZ83-F1
#
_entry.id   AF-A0A832HZ83-F1
#
_cell.length_a   1.000
_cell.length_b   1.000
_cell.length_c   1.000
_cell.angle_alpha   90.00
_cell.angle_beta   90.00
_cell.angle_gamma   90.00
#
_symmetry.space_group_name_H-M   'P 1'
#
loop_
_entity.id
_entity.type
_entity.pdbx_description
1 polymer ?
#
loop_
_entity_poly.entity_id
_entity_poly.type
_entity_poly.pdbx_seq_one_letter_code
_entity_poly.pdbx_strand_id
1 'polypeptide(L)'
;MVRKGKLHKSEERKKLSSKNAFYFFTSIGNFTGENATSMEDFLEKIEHVDIKSIEFHFHRGDFEKWVAETIGDKGLAEEIKNLHDQKLIGENLRNRLHQIVSKRSRALRDEAYS
;
A
#
# COMPACT_ATOMS: atom_id res chain seq x y z
N MET A 1 -23.15 -41.11 13.93
CA MET A 1 -21.87 -40.71 13.30
C MET A 1 -22.13 -39.47 12.44
N VAL A 2 -22.00 -38.28 13.03
CA VAL A 2 -22.23 -37.00 12.32
C VAL A 2 -20.88 -36.36 12.07
N ARG A 3 -20.50 -36.23 10.79
CA ARG A 3 -19.29 -35.53 10.38
C ARG A 3 -19.46 -34.05 10.75
N LYS A 4 -18.70 -33.58 11.74
CA LYS A 4 -18.59 -32.15 12.04
C LYS A 4 -17.94 -31.48 10.81
N GLY A 5 -18.70 -30.62 10.15
CA GLY A 5 -18.24 -29.80 9.04
C GLY A 5 -17.06 -28.94 9.49
N LYS A 6 -16.03 -28.87 8.65
CA LYS A 6 -14.97 -27.87 8.77
C LYS A 6 -15.62 -26.50 8.60
N LEU A 7 -15.66 -25.69 9.66
CA LEU A 7 -15.94 -24.28 9.51
C LEU A 7 -14.80 -23.64 8.72
N HIS A 8 -15.17 -22.93 7.65
CA HIS A 8 -14.30 -22.08 6.85
C HIS A 8 -13.57 -21.11 7.77
N LYS A 9 -12.24 -21.10 7.66
CA LYS A 9 -11.38 -20.11 8.32
C LYS A 9 -11.66 -18.78 7.64
N SER A 10 -12.28 -17.85 8.37
CA SER A 10 -12.43 -16.45 7.96
C SER A 10 -11.08 -15.92 7.51
N GLU A 11 -11.01 -15.29 6.34
CA GLU A 11 -9.81 -14.61 5.86
C GLU A 11 -9.47 -13.46 6.80
N GLU A 12 -8.69 -13.76 7.84
CA GLU A 12 -8.02 -12.75 8.63
C GLU A 12 -7.08 -12.00 7.68
N ARG A 13 -7.44 -10.75 7.38
CA ARG A 13 -6.58 -9.79 6.65
C ARG A 13 -5.17 -9.91 7.23
N LYS A 14 -4.24 -10.44 6.45
CA LYS A 14 -2.91 -10.81 6.91
C LYS A 14 -2.13 -9.53 7.25
N LYS A 15 -2.22 -9.08 8.50
CA LYS A 15 -1.37 -7.99 9.00
C LYS A 15 0.08 -8.43 8.94
N LEU A 16 0.92 -7.63 8.30
CA LEU A 16 2.34 -7.89 8.20
C LEU A 16 2.98 -7.80 9.59
N SER A 17 3.97 -8.66 9.85
CA SER A 17 4.88 -8.45 10.98
C SER A 17 5.55 -7.08 10.82
N SER A 18 5.86 -6.40 11.93
CA SER A 18 6.53 -5.09 11.92
C SER A 18 7.77 -5.04 11.02
N LYS A 19 8.50 -6.17 10.87
CA LYS A 19 9.67 -6.27 9.98
C LYS A 19 9.39 -5.97 8.51
N ASN A 20 8.13 -6.10 8.08
CA ASN A 20 7.70 -5.93 6.70
C ASN A 20 6.79 -4.69 6.52
N ALA A 21 6.57 -3.89 7.58
CA ALA A 21 5.78 -2.68 7.46
C ALA A 21 6.48 -1.65 6.56
N PHE A 22 5.69 -0.82 5.87
CA PHE A 22 6.21 0.38 5.23
C PHE A 22 6.34 1.48 6.28
N TYR A 23 7.53 2.04 6.45
CA TYR A 23 7.77 3.13 7.40
C TYR A 23 7.92 4.44 6.65
N PHE A 24 7.15 5.45 7.04
CA PHE A 24 7.13 6.74 6.36
C PHE A 24 8.18 7.70 6.93
N PHE A 25 8.94 8.35 6.06
CA PHE A 25 10.00 9.29 6.38
C PHE A 25 9.90 10.51 5.47
N THR A 26 10.18 11.70 5.98
CA THR A 26 10.29 12.91 5.14
C THR A 26 11.70 13.12 4.57
N SER A 27 12.69 12.44 5.15
CA SER A 27 14.08 12.40 4.69
C SER A 27 14.81 11.22 5.35
N ILE A 28 16.07 10.97 4.97
CA ILE A 28 16.91 9.97 5.62
C ILE A 28 16.95 10.23 7.14
N GLY A 29 16.55 9.24 7.93
CA GLY A 29 16.53 9.30 9.39
C GLY A 29 15.38 10.09 10.01
N ASN A 30 14.52 10.75 9.21
CA ASN A 30 13.43 11.57 9.74
C ASN A 30 12.07 10.84 9.66
N PHE A 31 11.88 9.89 10.57
CA PHE A 31 10.67 9.07 10.67
C PHE A 31 9.46 9.93 11.06
N THR A 32 8.32 9.73 10.40
CA THR A 32 7.10 10.51 10.69
C THR A 32 6.32 10.01 11.89
N GLY A 33 6.64 8.82 12.42
CA GLY A 33 5.80 8.11 13.39
C GLY A 33 4.79 7.15 12.75
N GLU A 34 4.58 7.26 11.44
CA GLU A 34 3.57 6.48 10.71
C GLU A 34 4.17 5.27 10.01
N ASN A 35 3.46 4.14 10.07
CA ASN A 35 3.79 2.95 9.30
C ASN A 35 2.53 2.27 8.78
N ALA A 36 2.66 1.51 7.70
CA ALA A 36 1.60 0.72 7.13
C ALA A 36 1.94 -0.78 7.19
N THR A 37 1.03 -1.58 7.76
CA THR A 37 1.20 -3.04 7.88
C THR A 37 0.32 -3.83 6.92
N SER A 38 -0.41 -3.13 6.06
CA SER A 38 -1.31 -3.70 5.06
C SER A 38 -1.54 -2.70 3.92
N MET A 39 -2.19 -3.16 2.85
CA MET A 39 -2.55 -2.30 1.73
C MET A 39 -3.64 -1.28 2.13
N GLU A 40 -4.54 -1.67 3.03
CA GLU A 40 -5.53 -0.77 3.63
C GLU A 40 -4.89 0.30 4.52
N ASP A 41 -3.96 -0.08 5.40
CA ASP A 41 -3.23 0.89 6.23
C ASP A 41 -2.48 1.88 5.33
N PHE A 42 -1.81 1.39 4.29
CA PHE A 42 -1.06 2.25 3.37
C PHE A 42 -1.96 3.27 2.67
N LEU A 43 -3.15 2.85 2.23
CA LEU A 43 -4.14 3.74 1.64
C LEU A 43 -4.55 4.84 2.61
N GLU A 44 -4.88 4.49 3.86
CA GLU A 44 -5.20 5.46 4.92
C GLU A 44 -4.03 6.42 5.17
N LYS A 45 -2.79 5.91 5.25
CA LYS A 45 -1.61 6.75 5.51
C LYS A 45 -1.33 7.72 4.37
N ILE A 46 -1.52 7.32 3.10
CA ILE A 46 -1.33 8.23 1.95
C ILE A 46 -2.23 9.46 2.07
N GLU A 47 -3.43 9.36 2.64
CA GLU A 47 -4.33 10.52 2.78
C GLU A 47 -3.80 11.60 3.74
N HIS A 48 -2.97 11.23 4.73
CA HIS A 48 -2.70 12.12 5.87
C HIS A 48 -1.22 12.38 6.17
N VAL A 49 -0.28 11.54 5.73
CA VAL A 49 1.15 11.79 5.98
C VAL A 49 1.61 13.10 5.35
N ASP A 50 2.66 13.72 5.91
CA ASP A 50 3.27 14.92 5.34
C ASP A 50 3.60 14.69 3.85
N ILE A 51 3.26 15.65 3.00
CA ILE A 51 3.47 15.53 1.56
C ILE A 51 4.94 15.31 1.20
N LYS A 52 5.87 15.82 2.00
CA LYS A 52 7.31 15.57 1.85
C LYS A 52 7.65 14.08 1.97
N SER A 53 6.90 13.34 2.78
CA SER A 53 7.06 11.88 2.90
C SER A 53 6.64 11.15 1.63
N ILE A 54 5.52 11.57 1.04
CA ILE A 54 5.06 11.02 -0.25
C ILE A 54 6.11 11.28 -1.33
N GLU A 55 6.58 12.51 -1.46
CA GLU A 55 7.58 12.87 -2.48
C GLU A 55 8.92 12.17 -2.25
N PHE A 56 9.39 12.10 -0.99
CA PHE A 56 10.64 11.44 -0.63
C PHE A 56 10.65 9.97 -1.05
N HIS A 57 9.62 9.23 -0.64
CA HIS A 57 9.54 7.80 -0.93
C HIS A 57 9.22 7.50 -2.40
N PHE A 58 8.36 8.29 -3.01
CA PHE A 58 8.03 8.14 -4.42
C PHE A 58 9.26 8.36 -5.30
N HIS A 59 10.03 9.42 -5.07
CA HIS A 59 11.23 9.69 -5.88
C HIS A 59 12.30 8.59 -5.79
N ARG A 60 12.35 7.87 -4.65
CA ARG A 60 13.29 6.78 -4.39
C ARG A 60 12.83 5.42 -4.92
N GLY A 61 11.58 5.33 -5.37
CA GLY A 61 10.94 4.09 -5.77
C GLY A 61 10.62 3.14 -4.61
N ASP A 62 10.51 3.67 -3.38
CA ASP A 62 10.31 2.85 -2.19
C ASP A 62 8.90 2.21 -2.20
N PHE A 63 7.90 2.90 -2.75
CA PHE A 63 6.51 2.45 -2.78
C PHE A 63 6.31 1.23 -3.70
N GLU A 64 6.71 1.31 -4.97
CA GLU A 64 6.56 0.19 -5.90
C GLU A 64 7.38 -1.02 -5.46
N LYS A 65 8.56 -0.79 -4.87
CA LYS A 65 9.38 -1.87 -4.33
C LYS A 65 8.66 -2.59 -3.19
N TRP A 66 8.14 -1.84 -2.21
CA TRP A 66 7.42 -2.44 -1.09
C TRP A 66 6.15 -3.17 -1.55
N VAL A 67 5.39 -2.59 -2.47
CA VAL A 67 4.20 -3.23 -3.03
C VAL A 67 4.56 -4.53 -3.77
N ALA A 68 5.61 -4.54 -4.59
CA ALA A 68 6.04 -5.72 -5.33
C ALA A 68 6.59 -6.83 -4.41
N GLU A 69 7.46 -6.49 -3.46
CA GLU A 69 8.21 -7.45 -2.66
C GLU A 69 7.46 -7.91 -1.41
N THR A 70 6.65 -7.04 -0.81
CA THR A 70 5.99 -7.31 0.46
C THR A 70 4.52 -7.65 0.30
N ILE A 71 3.79 -6.84 -0.47
CA ILE A 71 2.36 -7.08 -0.75
C ILE A 71 2.21 -8.17 -1.83
N GLY A 72 3.16 -8.25 -2.77
CA GLY A 72 3.16 -9.21 -3.85
C GLY A 72 2.37 -8.76 -5.08
N ASP A 73 1.89 -7.52 -5.12
CA ASP A 73 1.09 -6.99 -6.22
C ASP A 73 1.97 -6.32 -7.28
N LYS A 74 2.54 -7.15 -8.15
CA LYS A 74 3.42 -6.67 -9.24
C LYS A 74 2.72 -5.75 -10.24
N GLY A 75 1.40 -5.92 -10.42
CA GLY A 75 0.62 -5.07 -11.33
C GLY A 75 0.50 -3.65 -10.79
N LEU A 76 0.13 -3.51 -9.52
CA LEU A 76 0.07 -2.22 -8.84
C LEU A 76 1.46 -1.56 -8.74
N ALA A 77 2.51 -2.34 -8.46
CA ALA A 77 3.86 -1.81 -8.42
C ALA A 77 4.27 -1.16 -9.75
N GLU A 78 3.95 -1.79 -10.88
CA GLU A 78 4.23 -1.22 -12.21
C GLU A 78 3.37 0.03 -12.48
N GLU A 79 2.10 0.05 -12.06
CA GLU A 79 1.27 1.26 -12.15
C GLU A 79 1.84 2.44 -11.34
N ILE A 80 2.33 2.18 -10.12
CA ILE A 80 2.99 3.20 -9.27
C ILE A 80 4.25 3.72 -9.96
N LYS A 81 5.10 2.81 -10.46
CA LYS A 81 6.33 3.17 -11.17
C LYS A 81 6.06 4.06 -12.40
N ASN A 82 5.00 3.76 -13.16
CA ASN A 82 4.61 4.55 -14.33
C ASN A 82 4.11 5.97 -13.99
N LEU A 83 3.89 6.31 -12.72
CA LEU A 83 3.61 7.69 -12.33
C LEU A 83 4.83 8.61 -12.50
N HIS A 84 6.05 8.07 -12.53
CA HIS A 84 7.27 8.88 -12.71
C HIS A 84 7.25 9.66 -14.03
N ASP A 85 6.65 9.08 -15.07
CA ASP A 85 6.54 9.71 -16.39
C ASP A 85 5.59 10.92 -16.38
N GLN A 86 4.67 10.99 -15.41
CA GLN A 86 3.69 12.08 -15.29
C GLN A 86 4.27 13.31 -14.57
N LYS A 87 5.46 13.21 -13.97
CA LYS A 87 6.15 14.32 -13.27
C LYS A 87 5.26 15.05 -12.25
N LEU A 88 4.39 14.30 -11.58
CA LEU A 88 3.50 14.83 -10.55
C LEU A 88 4.29 15.17 -9.28
N ILE A 89 3.86 16.22 -8.59
CA ILE A 89 4.44 16.69 -7.33
C ILE A 89 3.32 17.08 -6.36
N GLY A 90 3.66 17.21 -5.08
CA GLY A 90 2.76 17.67 -4.04
C GLY A 90 1.44 16.88 -3.99
N GLU A 91 0.36 17.58 -3.70
CA GLU A 91 -0.96 16.97 -3.58
C GLU A 91 -1.47 16.31 -4.87
N ASN A 92 -0.98 16.72 -6.05
CA ASN A 92 -1.32 16.02 -7.29
C ASN A 92 -0.71 14.61 -7.33
N LEU A 93 0.52 14.45 -6.84
CA LEU A 93 1.15 13.14 -6.68
C LEU A 93 0.38 12.30 -5.65
N ARG A 94 0.06 12.87 -4.48
CA ARG A 94 -0.73 12.17 -3.44
C ARG A 94 -2.05 11.67 -4.01
N ASN A 95 -2.81 12.56 -4.65
CA ASN A 95 -4.12 12.23 -5.20
C ASN A 95 -4.03 11.13 -6.24
N ARG A 96 -3.03 11.18 -7.13
CA ARG A 96 -2.87 10.15 -8.16
C ARG A 96 -2.46 8.79 -7.57
N LEU A 97 -1.51 8.80 -6.63
CA LEU A 97 -1.08 7.61 -5.90
C LEU A 97 -2.27 6.98 -5.14
N HIS A 98 -3.01 7.80 -4.39
CA HIS A 98 -4.19 7.36 -3.66
C HIS A 98 -5.25 6.73 -4.59
N GLN A 99 -5.51 7.36 -5.74
CA GLN A 99 -6.46 6.84 -6.73
C GLN A 99 -6.07 5.44 -7.25
N ILE A 100 -4.82 5.23 -7.65
CA ILE A 100 -4.39 3.93 -8.21
C ILE A 100 -4.43 2.83 -7.14
N VAL A 101 -4.00 3.13 -5.91
CA VAL A 101 -4.04 2.18 -4.80
C VAL A 101 -5.49 1.87 -4.41
N SER A 102 -6.36 2.90 -4.31
CA SER A 102 -7.78 2.73 -3.98
C SER A 102 -8.51 1.88 -5.00
N LYS A 103 -8.26 2.12 -6.30
CA LYS A 103 -8.82 1.32 -7.39
C LYS A 103 -8.41 -0.15 -7.26
N ARG A 104 -7.14 -0.43 -6.99
CA ARG A 104 -6.67 -1.80 -6.84
C ARG A 104 -7.26 -2.50 -5.61
N SER A 105 -7.33 -1.81 -4.47
CA SER A 105 -7.93 -2.35 -3.24
C SER A 105 -9.42 -2.69 -3.41
N ARG A 106 -10.16 -1.93 -4.23
CA ARG A 106 -11.56 -2.27 -4.58
C ARG A 106 -11.64 -3.50 -5.47
N ALA A 107 -10.83 -3.58 -6.52
CA ALA A 107 -10.81 -4.73 -7.42
C ALA A 107 -10.50 -6.05 -6.66
N LEU A 108 -9.49 -6.04 -5.79
CA LEU A 108 -9.16 -7.19 -4.95
C LEU A 108 -10.30 -7.61 -4.01
N ARG A 109 -11.07 -6.64 -3.52
CA ARG A 109 -12.24 -6.90 -2.68
C ARG A 109 -13.34 -7.58 -3.49
N ASP A 110 -13.62 -7.08 -4.70
CA ASP A 110 -14.66 -7.62 -5.57
C ASP A 110 -14.29 -9.05 -6.03
N GLU A 111 -13.01 -9.30 -6.33
CA GLU A 111 -12.49 -10.64 -6.65
C GLU A 111 -12.64 -11.64 -5.50
N ALA A 112 -12.48 -11.21 -4.24
CA ALA A 112 -12.61 -12.07 -3.07
C ALA A 112 -14.07 -12.44 -2.71
N TYR A 113 -15.04 -11.68 -3.20
CA TYR A 113 -16.47 -11.91 -2.98
C TYR A 113 -17.22 -12.45 -4.21
N SER A 114 -16.51 -12.69 -5.31
CA SER A 114 -17.04 -13.30 -6.55
C SER A 114 -16.87 -14.82 -6.54
#